data_AF-A0A401NJJ4-F1
#
_entry.id   AF-A0A401NJJ4-F1
#
_cell.length_a   1.000
_cell.length_b   1.000
_cell.length_c   1.000
_cell.angle_alpha   90.00
_cell.angle_beta   90.00
_cell.angle_gamma   90.00
#
_symmetry.space_group_name_H-M   'P 1'
#
loop_
_entity.id
_entity.type
_entity.pdbx_description
1 polymer ?
#
loop_
_entity_poly.entity_id
_entity_poly.type
_entity_poly.pdbx_seq_one_letter_code
_entity_poly.pdbx_strand_id
1 'polypeptide(L)'
;ICDDEKPEVPLLYRDVSSLLLILVLSMPQELHKDHFTCIVKVLYNLLYTQAIATLSVKFSKEERAAWKNSRKLKTMCTDKSWEVLLSHIICELSKGKLYCTGDTDQVTMLSTSAWSPQSIEYSIQQFCLPFLRTTSLLQHHLFGDDLPSCQRTEEEFGMLASYLGLLSPSLQSSDEVNSSSCLEWPIAAPGIISQWCLEVTTSAESHSEQVMNLLVQDPQWSVPCLLQLPENYNTIFQYYHRKACVHCSKVPKDPALCLVCGTFVCLKGQCCKQQSYCECVLHSQNCGAGTGIFLLINASVIIVIRGHRFCLWGSVYLDTHGEEDRDLRRGKPLYLCNERYKVLEQQWVTHTFDHINKRWGPHYNGL
;
A
#
# COMPACT_ATOMS: atom_id res chain seq x y z
N ILE A 1 -6.79 -27.67 7.49
CA ILE A 1 -6.16 -27.65 6.16
C ILE A 1 -7.16 -26.99 5.22
N CYS A 2 -7.18 -25.66 5.23
CA CYS A 2 -7.79 -24.84 4.18
C CYS A 2 -6.68 -23.88 3.78
N ASP A 3 -5.62 -24.45 3.22
CA ASP A 3 -4.73 -23.72 2.35
C ASP A 3 -5.46 -23.68 1.00
N ASP A 4 -6.47 -22.82 0.91
CA ASP A 4 -6.66 -22.14 -0.36
C ASP A 4 -5.43 -21.22 -0.41
N GLU A 5 -4.33 -21.70 -0.99
CA GLU A 5 -3.15 -20.89 -1.31
C GLU A 5 -3.64 -19.80 -2.26
N LYS A 6 -4.18 -18.73 -1.67
CA LYS A 6 -4.47 -17.51 -2.40
C LYS A 6 -3.15 -17.12 -3.05
N PRO A 7 -3.12 -16.88 -4.37
CA PRO A 7 -1.88 -16.54 -5.04
C PRO A 7 -1.26 -15.35 -4.32
N GLU A 8 -0.03 -15.51 -3.85
CA GLU A 8 0.68 -14.45 -3.18
C GLU A 8 0.77 -13.24 -4.11
N VAL A 9 0.63 -12.04 -3.54
CA VAL A 9 0.78 -10.80 -4.29
C VAL A 9 2.21 -10.73 -4.84
N PRO A 10 2.40 -10.58 -6.18
CA PRO A 10 3.73 -10.47 -6.79
C PRO A 10 4.60 -9.41 -6.11
N LEU A 11 5.91 -9.68 -6.02
CA LEU A 11 6.83 -8.81 -5.28
C LEU A 11 6.86 -7.36 -5.80
N LEU A 12 6.70 -7.16 -7.12
CA LEU A 12 6.67 -5.82 -7.72
C LEU A 12 5.48 -4.97 -7.26
N TYR A 13 4.45 -5.54 -6.64
CA TYR A 13 3.32 -4.79 -6.07
C TYR A 13 3.44 -4.54 -4.57
N ARG A 14 4.42 -5.15 -3.90
CA ARG A 14 4.57 -4.99 -2.45
C ARG A 14 5.21 -3.64 -2.15
N ASP A 15 4.65 -2.91 -1.18
CA ASP A 15 5.21 -1.65 -0.71
C ASP A 15 6.53 -1.89 0.04
N VAL A 16 7.60 -1.27 -0.44
CA VAL A 16 8.96 -1.48 0.06
C VAL A 16 9.12 -0.95 1.50
N SER A 17 8.41 0.12 1.86
CA SER A 17 8.43 0.68 3.22
C SER A 17 7.79 -0.27 4.23
N SER A 18 6.68 -0.91 3.84
CA SER A 18 6.01 -1.95 4.63
C SER A 18 6.89 -3.19 4.79
N LEU A 19 7.56 -3.62 3.72
CA LEU A 19 8.55 -4.71 3.80
C LEU A 19 9.70 -4.38 4.74
N LEU A 20 10.22 -3.15 4.69
CA LEU A 20 11.25 -2.67 5.62
C LEU A 20 10.78 -2.79 7.07
N LEU A 21 9.60 -2.26 7.39
CA LEU A 21 9.04 -2.33 8.74
C LEU A 21 8.84 -3.78 9.20
N ILE A 22 8.31 -4.65 8.33
CA ILE A 22 8.11 -6.07 8.66
C ILE A 22 9.45 -6.75 8.94
N LEU A 23 10.46 -6.56 8.09
CA LEU A 23 11.78 -7.19 8.24
C LEU A 23 12.51 -6.69 9.50
N VAL A 24 12.44 -5.39 9.77
CA VAL A 24 13.02 -4.75 10.96
C VAL A 24 12.33 -5.23 12.25
N LEU A 25 10.99 -5.22 12.29
CA LEU A 25 10.22 -5.59 13.48
C LEU A 25 10.17 -7.10 13.74
N SER A 26 10.38 -7.92 12.69
CA SER A 26 10.40 -9.38 12.80
C SER A 26 11.80 -9.95 13.01
N MET A 27 12.82 -9.09 13.19
CA MET A 27 14.20 -9.55 13.37
C MET A 27 14.31 -10.35 14.68
N PRO A 28 14.77 -11.63 14.63
CA PRO A 28 14.84 -12.48 15.83
C PRO A 28 15.99 -12.10 16.78
N GLN A 29 16.90 -11.24 16.34
CA GLN A 29 18.09 -10.81 17.07
C GLN A 29 18.10 -9.30 17.20
N GLU A 30 18.96 -8.77 18.07
CA GLU A 30 19.18 -7.33 18.18
C GLU A 30 19.56 -6.73 16.83
N LEU A 31 18.86 -5.67 16.46
CA LEU A 31 19.04 -5.00 15.18
C LEU A 31 20.25 -4.07 15.25
N HIS A 32 21.36 -4.49 14.63
CA HIS A 32 22.52 -3.64 14.40
C HIS A 32 22.38 -2.83 13.11
N LYS A 33 23.13 -1.72 13.01
CA LYS A 33 23.14 -0.83 11.84
C LYS A 33 23.49 -1.56 10.54
N ASP A 34 24.45 -2.49 10.58
CA ASP A 34 24.84 -3.27 9.40
C ASP A 34 23.70 -4.17 8.89
N HIS A 35 22.91 -4.75 9.80
CA HIS A 35 21.71 -5.53 9.44
C HIS A 35 20.68 -4.65 8.75
N PHE A 36 20.42 -3.47 9.33
CA PHE A 36 19.49 -2.49 8.77
C PHE A 36 19.94 -2.04 7.36
N THR A 37 21.21 -1.63 7.22
CA THR A 37 21.78 -1.23 5.92
C THR A 37 21.70 -2.36 4.88
N CYS A 38 21.93 -3.61 5.27
CA CYS A 38 21.77 -4.76 4.38
C CYS A 38 20.33 -4.91 3.89
N ILE A 39 19.34 -4.81 4.78
CA ILE A 39 17.92 -4.84 4.43
C ILE A 39 17.59 -3.71 3.44
N VAL A 40 18.04 -2.48 3.75
CA VAL A 40 17.81 -1.30 2.90
C VAL A 40 18.40 -1.48 1.51
N LYS A 41 19.61 -2.04 1.38
CA LYS A 41 20.25 -2.34 0.08
C LYS A 41 19.45 -3.35 -0.74
N VAL A 42 19.00 -4.44 -0.12
CA VAL A 42 18.17 -5.45 -0.81
C VAL A 42 16.84 -4.85 -1.27
N LEU A 43 16.19 -4.09 -0.39
CA LEU A 43 14.92 -3.43 -0.69
C LEU A 43 15.05 -2.34 -1.76
N TYR A 44 16.19 -1.63 -1.81
CA TYR A 44 16.46 -0.65 -2.84
C TYR A 44 16.52 -1.28 -4.24
N ASN A 45 17.07 -2.50 -4.39
CA ASN A 45 17.04 -3.21 -5.67
C ASN A 45 15.60 -3.49 -6.16
N LEU A 46 14.70 -3.86 -5.24
CA LEU A 46 13.28 -4.06 -5.54
C LEU A 46 12.62 -2.74 -5.93
N LEU A 47 12.82 -1.68 -5.13
CA LEU A 47 12.29 -0.34 -5.37
C LEU A 47 12.73 0.21 -6.73
N TYR A 48 14.00 0.05 -7.06
CA TYR A 48 14.56 0.46 -8.34
C TYR A 48 13.92 -0.30 -9.50
N THR A 49 13.73 -1.62 -9.33
CA THR A 49 13.07 -2.45 -10.35
C THR A 49 11.61 -2.02 -10.54
N GLN A 50 10.91 -1.68 -9.46
CA GLN A 50 9.56 -1.10 -9.52
C GLN A 50 9.57 0.22 -10.30
N ALA A 51 10.51 1.13 -10.01
CA ALA A 51 10.65 2.40 -10.72
C ALA A 51 10.81 2.20 -12.23
N ILE A 52 11.67 1.27 -12.64
CA ILE A 52 11.91 0.96 -14.06
C ILE A 52 10.68 0.29 -14.69
N ALA A 53 9.99 -0.61 -13.98
CA ALA A 53 8.76 -1.24 -14.45
C ALA A 53 7.64 -0.19 -14.64
N THR A 54 7.43 0.70 -13.67
CA THR A 54 6.49 1.82 -13.77
C THR A 54 6.82 2.73 -14.95
N LEU A 55 8.10 3.07 -15.14
CA LEU A 55 8.54 3.88 -16.28
C LEU A 55 8.28 3.19 -17.62
N SER A 56 8.54 1.88 -17.70
CA SER A 56 8.32 1.10 -18.92
C SER A 56 6.85 1.09 -19.37
N VAL A 57 5.91 1.19 -18.43
CA VAL A 57 4.48 1.31 -18.71
C VAL A 57 4.11 2.70 -19.23
N LYS A 58 4.79 3.76 -18.76
CA LYS A 58 4.58 5.15 -19.20
C LYS A 58 5.07 5.42 -20.63
N PHE A 59 5.93 4.55 -21.18
CA PHE A 59 6.46 4.70 -22.53
C PHE A 59 5.46 4.35 -23.63
N SER A 60 5.57 5.07 -24.75
CA SER A 60 4.85 4.76 -25.98
C SER A 60 5.23 3.37 -26.50
N LYS A 61 4.41 2.83 -27.40
CA LYS A 61 4.68 1.53 -28.03
C LYS A 61 5.98 1.57 -28.85
N GLU A 62 6.24 2.68 -29.52
CA GLU A 62 7.42 2.94 -30.34
C GLU A 62 8.68 3.05 -29.45
N GLU A 63 8.58 3.77 -28.33
CA GLU A 63 9.66 3.90 -27.36
C GLU A 63 10.03 2.53 -26.77
N ARG A 64 9.03 1.74 -26.35
CA ARG A 64 9.26 0.36 -25.87
C ARG A 64 9.92 -0.52 -26.92
N ALA A 65 9.49 -0.42 -28.19
CA ALA A 65 10.10 -1.17 -29.28
C ALA A 65 11.57 -0.76 -29.53
N ALA A 66 11.89 0.53 -29.44
CA ALA A 66 13.25 1.04 -29.58
C ALA A 66 14.17 0.49 -28.48
N TRP A 67 13.73 0.55 -27.21
CA TRP A 67 14.50 0.02 -26.08
C TRP A 67 14.68 -1.50 -26.10
N LYS A 68 13.68 -2.24 -26.60
CA LYS A 68 13.76 -3.70 -26.80
C LYS A 68 14.86 -4.07 -27.81
N ASN A 69 15.00 -3.28 -28.87
CA ASN A 69 16.01 -3.52 -29.92
C ASN A 69 17.42 -3.06 -29.51
N SER A 70 17.54 -2.07 -28.62
CA SER A 70 18.81 -1.56 -28.10
C SER A 70 19.66 -2.62 -27.36
N ARG A 71 19.01 -3.66 -26.81
CA ARG A 71 19.69 -4.77 -26.09
C ARG A 71 20.75 -5.48 -26.92
N LYS A 72 20.54 -5.61 -28.24
CA LYS A 72 21.46 -6.30 -29.15
C LYS A 72 22.78 -5.55 -29.36
N LEU A 73 22.86 -4.27 -28.98
CA LEU A 73 24.01 -3.41 -29.25
C LEU A 73 24.87 -3.13 -28.01
N LYS A 74 24.37 -3.37 -26.78
CA LYS A 74 24.99 -2.94 -25.51
C LYS A 74 25.55 -4.08 -24.65
N THR A 75 26.00 -5.20 -25.24
CA THR A 75 26.63 -6.35 -24.54
C THR A 75 27.95 -6.03 -23.80
N MET A 76 28.34 -4.76 -23.70
CA MET A 76 29.54 -4.26 -23.01
C MET A 76 29.22 -3.35 -21.82
N CYS A 77 27.94 -3.10 -21.50
CA CYS A 77 27.55 -2.20 -20.41
C CYS A 77 27.38 -2.97 -19.09
N THR A 78 27.85 -2.39 -17.99
CA THR A 78 27.74 -2.96 -16.64
C THR A 78 26.30 -3.37 -16.32
N ASP A 79 26.10 -4.54 -15.72
CA ASP A 79 24.78 -5.13 -15.35
C ASP A 79 23.87 -4.24 -14.49
N LYS A 80 24.36 -3.08 -14.04
CA LYS A 80 23.64 -2.10 -13.21
C LYS A 80 23.02 -0.93 -13.99
N SER A 81 23.42 -0.69 -15.25
CA SER A 81 22.96 0.50 -15.97
C SER A 81 21.44 0.49 -16.16
N TRP A 82 20.79 1.63 -15.94
CA TRP A 82 19.33 1.73 -16.02
C TRP A 82 18.81 1.34 -17.42
N GLU A 83 19.57 1.58 -18.49
CA GLU A 83 19.19 1.20 -19.85
C GLU A 83 19.16 -0.31 -20.05
N VAL A 84 20.13 -1.04 -19.46
CA VAL A 84 20.18 -2.50 -19.54
C VAL A 84 19.00 -3.10 -18.79
N LEU A 85 18.73 -2.59 -17.58
CA LEU A 85 17.62 -3.05 -16.74
C LEU A 85 16.26 -2.73 -17.38
N LEU A 86 16.08 -1.52 -17.90
CA LEU A 86 14.88 -1.08 -18.62
C LEU A 86 14.62 -1.92 -19.86
N SER A 87 15.64 -2.13 -20.69
CA SER A 87 15.52 -2.99 -21.88
C SER A 87 15.14 -4.42 -21.50
N HIS A 88 15.74 -4.95 -20.42
CA HIS A 88 15.42 -6.28 -19.92
C HIS A 88 13.98 -6.38 -19.40
N ILE A 89 13.52 -5.44 -18.57
CA ILE A 89 12.16 -5.42 -18.02
C ILE A 89 11.12 -5.27 -19.13
N ILE A 90 11.36 -4.39 -20.11
CA ILE A 90 10.49 -4.30 -21.30
C ILE A 90 10.42 -5.64 -22.03
N CYS A 91 11.54 -6.33 -22.22
CA CYS A 91 11.56 -7.65 -22.86
C CYS A 91 10.71 -8.67 -22.07
N GLU A 92 10.91 -8.77 -20.76
CA GLU A 92 10.23 -9.74 -19.90
C GLU A 92 8.73 -9.47 -19.79
N LEU A 93 8.34 -8.23 -19.47
CA LEU A 93 6.93 -7.85 -19.38
C LEU A 93 6.18 -7.96 -20.72
N SER A 94 6.90 -7.81 -21.85
CA SER A 94 6.32 -8.00 -23.19
C SER A 94 6.02 -9.46 -23.56
N LYS A 95 6.47 -10.43 -22.76
CA LYS A 95 6.10 -11.84 -22.95
C LYS A 95 4.64 -12.10 -22.54
N GLY A 96 4.11 -11.30 -21.63
CA GLY A 96 2.72 -11.35 -21.18
C GLY A 96 1.81 -10.38 -21.94
N LYS A 97 0.55 -10.29 -21.49
CA LYS A 97 -0.47 -9.39 -22.05
C LYS A 97 -0.46 -7.99 -21.45
N LEU A 98 0.52 -7.67 -20.60
CA LEU A 98 0.58 -6.42 -19.84
C LEU A 98 0.51 -5.19 -20.75
N TYR A 99 1.25 -5.21 -21.86
CA TYR A 99 1.33 -4.12 -22.82
C TYR A 99 0.26 -4.14 -23.92
N CYS A 100 -0.67 -5.10 -23.89
CA CYS A 100 -1.63 -5.33 -24.97
C CYS A 100 -2.94 -4.57 -24.79
N THR A 101 -3.23 -4.04 -23.59
CA THR A 101 -4.49 -3.36 -23.28
C THR A 101 -4.36 -1.82 -23.35
N GLY A 102 -4.98 -1.22 -24.38
CA GLY A 102 -5.27 0.23 -24.46
C GLY A 102 -4.34 1.03 -25.38
N ASP A 103 -4.50 0.97 -26.70
CA ASP A 103 -5.26 1.94 -27.53
C ASP A 103 -6.44 2.68 -26.86
N THR A 104 -6.28 3.23 -25.66
CA THR A 104 -7.26 4.19 -25.12
C THR A 104 -6.51 5.36 -24.52
N ASP A 105 -6.67 6.52 -25.17
CA ASP A 105 -5.98 7.80 -25.01
C ASP A 105 -6.03 8.46 -23.61
N GLN A 106 -6.32 7.72 -22.53
CA GLN A 106 -6.47 8.30 -21.19
C GLN A 106 -5.18 8.37 -20.38
N VAL A 107 -4.19 7.49 -20.63
CA VAL A 107 -2.88 7.57 -19.93
C VAL A 107 -1.89 8.47 -20.66
N THR A 108 -2.16 8.80 -21.94
CA THR A 108 -1.25 9.48 -22.87
C THR A 108 -1.38 11.01 -22.93
N MET A 109 -2.21 11.63 -22.08
CA MET A 109 -2.43 13.09 -22.12
C MET A 109 -1.39 13.94 -21.38
N LEU A 110 -0.29 13.36 -20.86
CA LEU A 110 0.67 14.11 -20.02
C LEU A 110 2.14 14.13 -20.48
N SER A 111 2.54 13.48 -21.58
CA SER A 111 3.90 13.70 -22.11
C SER A 111 3.97 13.58 -23.62
N THR A 112 3.78 14.70 -24.32
CA THR A 112 4.16 14.87 -25.73
C THR A 112 5.67 15.08 -25.92
N SER A 113 6.46 15.11 -24.84
CA SER A 113 7.91 15.23 -24.88
C SER A 113 8.58 13.85 -24.84
N ALA A 114 9.48 13.58 -25.79
CA ALA A 114 10.33 12.40 -25.77
C ALA A 114 11.15 12.33 -24.47
N TRP A 115 11.28 11.13 -23.90
CA TRP A 115 12.08 10.90 -22.69
C TRP A 115 13.58 11.05 -22.98
N SER A 116 14.26 11.96 -22.28
CA SER A 116 15.72 12.08 -22.32
C SER A 116 16.37 11.21 -21.24
N PRO A 117 17.66 10.84 -21.37
CA PRO A 117 18.38 10.13 -20.31
C PRO A 117 18.29 10.83 -18.93
N GLN A 118 18.34 12.17 -18.92
CA GLN A 118 18.23 12.97 -17.71
C GLN A 118 16.82 12.94 -17.12
N SER A 119 15.77 13.01 -17.95
CA SER A 119 14.39 12.95 -17.45
C SER A 119 14.03 11.55 -16.91
N ILE A 120 14.61 10.50 -17.50
CA ILE A 120 14.49 9.13 -17.01
C ILE A 120 15.17 8.98 -15.64
N GLU A 121 16.43 9.41 -15.52
CA GLU A 121 17.18 9.37 -14.27
C GLU A 121 16.45 10.16 -13.17
N TYR A 122 16.00 11.38 -13.47
CA TYR A 122 15.22 12.19 -12.54
C TYR A 122 13.93 11.49 -12.11
N SER A 123 13.18 10.91 -13.04
CA SER A 123 11.95 10.15 -12.75
C SER A 123 12.19 8.97 -11.80
N ILE A 124 13.27 8.22 -12.01
CA ILE A 124 13.66 7.10 -11.15
C ILE A 124 14.03 7.60 -9.75
N GLN A 125 14.82 8.67 -9.64
CA GLN A 125 15.17 9.27 -8.34
C GLN A 125 13.94 9.75 -7.59
N GLN A 126 13.02 10.47 -8.25
CA GLN A 126 11.78 10.93 -7.64
C GLN A 126 10.90 9.78 -7.14
N PHE A 127 10.84 8.67 -7.90
CA PHE A 127 10.12 7.47 -7.46
C PHE A 127 10.73 6.87 -6.18
N CYS A 128 12.05 6.89 -6.05
CA CYS A 128 12.75 6.29 -4.91
C CYS A 128 12.78 7.17 -3.66
N LEU A 129 12.69 8.50 -3.81
CA LEU A 129 12.84 9.48 -2.73
C LEU A 129 11.92 9.25 -1.51
N PRO A 130 10.61 8.95 -1.65
CA PRO A 130 9.73 8.70 -0.50
C PRO A 130 10.23 7.58 0.41
N PHE A 131 10.74 6.49 -0.17
CA PHE A 131 11.35 5.40 0.58
C PHE A 131 12.63 5.85 1.29
N LEU A 132 13.52 6.58 0.60
CA LEU A 132 14.76 7.07 1.19
C LEU A 132 14.50 8.02 2.37
N ARG A 133 13.53 8.93 2.25
CA ARG A 133 13.12 9.85 3.32
C ARG A 133 12.62 9.08 4.55
N THR A 134 11.69 8.15 4.35
CA THR A 134 11.08 7.35 5.43
C THR A 134 12.12 6.45 6.11
N THR A 135 12.98 5.81 5.32
CA THR A 135 14.06 4.95 5.82
C THR A 135 15.09 5.76 6.60
N SER A 136 15.39 6.99 6.18
CA SER A 136 16.33 7.87 6.89
C SER A 136 15.78 8.31 8.24
N LEU A 137 14.49 8.64 8.31
CA LEU A 137 13.81 8.92 9.58
C LEU A 137 13.83 7.70 10.52
N LEU A 138 13.60 6.50 9.97
CA LEU A 138 13.67 5.26 10.74
C LEU A 138 15.09 4.98 11.24
N GLN A 139 16.12 5.17 10.41
CA GLN A 139 17.52 5.01 10.80
C GLN A 139 17.90 5.97 11.94
N HIS A 140 17.53 7.24 11.83
CA HIS A 140 17.72 8.23 12.90
C HIS A 140 17.05 7.80 14.20
N HIS A 141 15.79 7.33 14.13
CA HIS A 141 15.05 6.88 15.30
C HIS A 141 15.69 5.64 15.97
N LEU A 142 16.17 4.68 15.18
CA LEU A 142 16.71 3.42 15.68
C LEU A 142 18.14 3.56 16.23
N PHE A 143 18.99 4.39 15.60
CA PHE A 143 20.43 4.44 15.89
C PHE A 143 20.92 5.80 16.41
N GLY A 144 20.08 6.84 16.39
CA GLY A 144 20.43 8.17 16.91
C GLY A 144 21.37 9.00 16.02
N ASP A 145 21.61 8.58 14.77
CA ASP A 145 22.45 9.33 13.82
C ASP A 145 21.79 10.64 13.40
N ASP A 146 22.51 11.76 13.35
CA ASP A 146 21.96 13.04 12.89
C ASP A 146 21.48 12.99 11.43
N LEU A 147 20.28 13.52 11.19
CA LEU A 147 19.72 13.62 9.84
C LEU A 147 20.53 14.61 8.99
N PRO A 148 20.78 14.31 7.71
CA PRO A 148 21.50 15.23 6.82
C PRO A 148 20.69 16.51 6.57
N SER A 149 21.36 17.66 6.65
CA SER A 149 20.76 18.96 6.34
C SER A 149 20.72 19.19 4.83
N CYS A 150 19.57 18.96 4.21
CA CYS A 150 19.37 19.20 2.78
C CYS A 150 18.96 20.66 2.50
N GLN A 151 19.76 21.40 1.74
CA GLN A 151 19.44 22.78 1.33
C GLN A 151 18.87 22.86 -0.09
N ARG A 152 19.21 21.90 -0.96
CA ARG A 152 18.76 21.85 -2.37
C ARG A 152 18.09 20.52 -2.67
N THR A 153 16.92 20.56 -3.28
CA THR A 153 16.14 19.37 -3.64
C THR A 153 16.90 18.42 -4.58
N GLU A 154 17.78 18.94 -5.43
CA GLU A 154 18.56 18.16 -6.40
C GLU A 154 19.61 17.26 -5.72
N GLU A 155 20.15 17.69 -4.58
CA GLU A 155 21.18 16.95 -3.83
C GLU A 155 20.55 15.91 -2.87
N GLU A 156 19.24 16.02 -2.63
CA GLU A 156 18.52 15.24 -1.62
C GLU A 156 18.70 13.73 -1.82
N PHE A 157 18.58 13.26 -3.06
CA PHE A 157 18.70 11.83 -3.38
C PHE A 157 20.08 11.30 -2.98
N GLY A 158 21.15 11.96 -3.42
CA GLY A 158 22.53 11.54 -3.14
C GLY A 158 22.85 11.57 -1.64
N MET A 159 22.39 12.61 -0.93
CA MET A 159 22.59 12.74 0.52
C MET A 159 21.89 11.62 1.29
N LEU A 160 20.63 11.34 1.00
CA LEU A 160 19.89 10.27 1.69
C LEU A 160 20.45 8.89 1.33
N ALA A 161 20.82 8.66 0.06
CA ALA A 161 21.46 7.41 -0.36
C ALA A 161 22.80 7.19 0.35
N SER A 162 23.61 8.24 0.51
CA SER A 162 24.86 8.16 1.28
C SER A 162 24.60 7.91 2.77
N TYR A 163 23.65 8.62 3.37
CA TYR A 163 23.28 8.48 4.79
C TYR A 163 22.80 7.06 5.13
N LEU A 164 22.09 6.42 4.20
CA LEU A 164 21.59 5.05 4.33
C LEU A 164 22.64 3.97 3.99
N GLY A 165 23.85 4.37 3.60
CA GLY A 165 24.93 3.44 3.23
C GLY A 165 24.71 2.71 1.90
N LEU A 166 23.90 3.27 0.99
CA LEU A 166 23.69 2.71 -0.36
C LEU A 166 24.86 3.00 -1.30
N LEU A 167 25.58 4.11 -1.09
CA LEU A 167 26.72 4.50 -1.92
C LEU A 167 28.02 3.94 -1.37
N SER A 168 28.90 3.49 -2.27
CA SER A 168 30.27 3.12 -1.89
C SER A 168 31.06 4.37 -1.44
N PRO A 169 31.95 4.26 -0.44
CA PRO A 169 32.72 5.39 0.09
C PRO A 169 33.50 6.18 -0.97
N SER A 170 33.89 5.53 -2.07
CA SER A 170 34.64 6.14 -3.18
C SER A 170 33.80 7.04 -4.11
N LEU A 171 32.47 6.91 -4.11
CA LEU A 171 31.57 7.70 -4.97
C LEU A 171 30.96 8.92 -4.25
N GLN A 172 31.28 9.14 -2.98
CA GLN A 172 30.72 10.22 -2.16
C GLN A 172 31.18 11.63 -2.60
N SER A 173 32.17 11.74 -3.49
CA SER A 173 32.78 13.01 -3.93
C SER A 173 32.40 13.48 -5.33
N SER A 174 31.47 12.80 -6.03
CA SER A 174 31.00 13.20 -7.36
C SER A 174 29.76 14.08 -7.26
N ASP A 175 29.74 15.21 -7.97
CA ASP A 175 28.62 16.17 -7.98
C ASP A 175 27.30 15.60 -8.53
N GLU A 176 27.36 14.53 -9.34
CA GLU A 176 26.16 13.82 -9.81
C GLU A 176 26.19 12.34 -9.42
N VAL A 177 25.28 11.94 -8.53
CA VAL A 177 25.06 10.55 -8.12
C VAL A 177 23.99 9.93 -9.01
N ASN A 178 24.36 8.93 -9.82
CA ASN A 178 23.38 8.15 -10.56
C ASN A 178 22.68 7.13 -9.64
N SER A 179 21.36 7.04 -9.74
CA SER A 179 20.49 6.16 -8.96
C SER A 179 20.84 4.67 -9.08
N SER A 180 21.39 4.24 -10.22
CA SER A 180 21.86 2.86 -10.41
C SER A 180 23.12 2.53 -9.60
N SER A 181 23.87 3.54 -9.15
CA SER A 181 25.08 3.35 -8.32
C SER A 181 24.75 2.75 -6.95
N CYS A 182 23.52 2.96 -6.48
CA CYS A 182 22.98 2.43 -5.23
C CYS A 182 22.59 0.94 -5.32
N LEU A 183 22.57 0.35 -6.53
CA LEU A 183 22.20 -1.05 -6.71
C LEU A 183 23.31 -1.98 -6.23
N GLU A 184 22.94 -2.94 -5.39
CA GLU A 184 23.85 -3.97 -4.89
C GLU A 184 23.17 -5.34 -4.94
N TRP A 185 23.37 -6.03 -6.06
CA TRP A 185 22.74 -7.31 -6.31
C TRP A 185 23.53 -8.46 -5.66
N PRO A 186 22.93 -9.25 -4.74
CA PRO A 186 23.61 -10.41 -4.16
C PRO A 186 23.77 -11.56 -5.18
N ILE A 187 22.94 -11.57 -6.23
CA ILE A 187 22.90 -12.58 -7.31
C ILE A 187 22.72 -11.81 -8.63
N ALA A 188 23.06 -12.40 -9.78
CA ALA A 188 22.87 -11.77 -11.08
C ALA A 188 21.43 -11.20 -11.27
N ALA A 189 21.34 -9.88 -11.46
CA ALA A 189 20.07 -9.14 -11.55
C ALA A 189 19.06 -9.71 -12.58
N PRO A 190 19.47 -10.15 -13.80
CA PRO A 190 18.53 -10.61 -14.81
C PRO A 190 17.67 -11.80 -14.37
N GLY A 191 18.23 -12.72 -13.58
CA GLY A 191 17.49 -13.90 -13.12
C GLY A 191 16.34 -13.53 -12.18
N ILE A 192 16.63 -12.67 -11.20
CA ILE A 192 15.65 -12.19 -10.22
C ILE A 192 14.57 -11.35 -10.91
N ILE A 193 14.98 -10.41 -11.76
CA ILE A 193 14.05 -9.53 -12.48
C ILE A 193 13.14 -10.34 -13.41
N SER A 194 13.67 -11.35 -14.10
CA SER A 194 12.85 -12.23 -14.95
C SER A 194 11.77 -12.95 -14.14
N GLN A 195 12.09 -13.42 -12.93
CA GLN A 195 11.13 -14.09 -12.06
C GLN A 195 10.03 -13.12 -11.57
N TRP A 196 10.40 -11.93 -11.11
CA TRP A 196 9.45 -10.91 -10.69
C TRP A 196 8.52 -10.46 -11.83
N CYS A 197 9.07 -10.27 -13.03
CA CYS A 197 8.29 -9.97 -14.22
C CYS A 197 7.35 -11.13 -14.58
N LEU A 198 7.80 -12.38 -14.44
CA LEU A 198 6.97 -13.55 -14.71
C LEU A 198 5.72 -13.57 -13.82
N GLU A 199 5.88 -13.40 -12.50
CA GLU A 199 4.77 -13.34 -11.53
C GLU A 199 3.72 -12.29 -11.92
N VAL A 200 4.18 -11.09 -12.32
CA VAL A 200 3.31 -10.02 -12.82
C VAL A 200 2.60 -10.42 -14.11
N THR A 201 3.31 -10.98 -15.08
CA THR A 201 2.72 -11.37 -16.37
C THR A 201 1.71 -12.51 -16.24
N THR A 202 1.94 -13.47 -15.34
CA THR A 202 1.00 -14.54 -15.03
C THR A 202 -0.27 -13.98 -14.37
N SER A 203 -0.15 -13.01 -13.46
CA SER A 203 -1.30 -12.31 -12.88
C SER A 203 -2.09 -11.52 -13.94
N ALA A 204 -1.40 -10.95 -14.93
CA ALA A 204 -1.99 -10.16 -16.02
C ALA A 204 -2.85 -10.97 -17.00
N GLU A 205 -2.73 -12.31 -17.05
CA GLU A 205 -3.44 -13.14 -18.03
C GLU A 205 -4.97 -13.03 -17.93
N SER A 206 -5.48 -12.75 -16.73
CA SER A 206 -6.91 -12.61 -16.43
C SER A 206 -7.37 -11.16 -16.22
N HIS A 207 -6.48 -10.25 -15.78
CA HIS A 207 -6.84 -8.89 -15.32
C HIS A 207 -5.81 -7.82 -15.74
N SER A 208 -5.41 -7.81 -17.02
CA SER A 208 -4.32 -6.95 -17.53
C SER A 208 -4.46 -5.44 -17.26
N GLU A 209 -5.67 -4.85 -17.33
CA GLU A 209 -5.90 -3.43 -17.05
C GLU A 209 -5.68 -3.08 -15.56
N GLN A 210 -6.22 -3.90 -14.65
CA GLN A 210 -6.05 -3.70 -13.22
C GLN A 210 -4.58 -3.86 -12.82
N VAL A 211 -3.90 -4.85 -13.39
CA VAL A 211 -2.46 -5.12 -13.19
C VAL A 211 -1.60 -3.94 -13.65
N MET A 212 -1.89 -3.36 -14.83
CA MET A 212 -1.23 -2.15 -15.31
C MET A 212 -1.44 -0.96 -14.38
N ASN A 213 -2.68 -0.73 -13.95
CA ASN A 213 -2.99 0.38 -13.04
C ASN A 213 -2.26 0.25 -11.71
N LEU A 214 -2.05 -0.98 -11.20
CA LEU A 214 -1.28 -1.23 -9.98
C LEU A 214 0.22 -0.92 -10.13
N LEU A 215 0.81 -1.15 -11.31
CA LEU A 215 2.23 -0.81 -11.57
C LEU A 215 2.45 0.71 -11.72
N VAL A 216 1.43 1.45 -12.15
CA VAL A 216 1.54 2.90 -12.45
C VAL A 216 1.23 3.78 -11.25
N GLN A 217 0.72 3.22 -10.15
CA GLN A 217 0.37 4.01 -8.97
C GLN A 217 1.57 4.82 -8.48
N ASP A 218 1.38 6.14 -8.43
CA ASP A 218 2.36 7.07 -7.88
C ASP A 218 2.49 6.77 -6.37
N PRO A 219 3.70 6.55 -5.82
CA PRO A 219 3.92 6.30 -4.40
C PRO A 219 3.69 7.54 -3.52
N GLN A 220 2.66 8.35 -3.82
CA GLN A 220 2.21 9.40 -2.93
C GLN A 220 1.57 8.79 -1.69
N TRP A 221 2.32 8.82 -0.60
CA TRP A 221 1.83 8.48 0.72
C TRP A 221 0.74 9.48 1.13
N SER A 222 -0.49 9.01 1.16
CA SER A 222 -1.59 9.69 1.83
C SER A 222 -1.65 9.23 3.28
N VAL A 223 -2.07 10.14 4.17
CA VAL A 223 -2.34 9.77 5.56
C VAL A 223 -3.44 8.69 5.58
N PRO A 224 -3.31 7.63 6.39
CA PRO A 224 -4.37 6.63 6.52
C PRO A 224 -5.71 7.31 6.80
N CYS A 225 -6.71 7.00 5.99
CA CYS A 225 -8.06 7.52 6.15
C CYS A 225 -9.07 6.37 6.20
N LEU A 226 -10.18 6.61 6.89
CA LEU A 226 -11.30 5.69 6.89
C LEU A 226 -12.04 5.77 5.55
N LEU A 227 -12.79 4.72 5.23
CA LEU A 227 -13.63 4.60 4.06
C LEU A 227 -14.47 5.88 3.86
N GLN A 228 -14.44 6.47 2.68
CA GLN A 228 -15.28 7.63 2.38
C GLN A 228 -16.75 7.19 2.36
N LEU A 229 -17.54 7.76 3.27
CA LEU A 229 -18.95 7.43 3.42
C LEU A 229 -19.84 8.43 2.67
N PRO A 230 -20.95 8.00 2.04
CA PRO A 230 -21.89 8.91 1.41
C PRO A 230 -22.57 9.82 2.44
N GLU A 231 -22.93 11.04 2.00
CA GLU A 231 -23.56 12.03 2.86
C GLU A 231 -24.91 11.55 3.42
N ASN A 232 -25.74 10.87 2.60
CA ASN A 232 -27.03 10.35 3.03
C ASN A 232 -26.92 8.89 3.51
N TYR A 233 -27.34 8.63 4.76
CA TYR A 233 -27.30 7.29 5.34
C TYR A 233 -28.15 6.27 4.56
N ASN A 234 -29.25 6.70 3.95
CA ASN A 234 -30.13 5.80 3.19
C ASN A 234 -29.39 5.11 2.03
N THR A 235 -28.36 5.75 1.47
CA THR A 235 -27.50 5.13 0.44
C THR A 235 -26.81 3.88 0.97
N ILE A 236 -26.22 3.95 2.17
CA ILE A 236 -25.59 2.80 2.84
C ILE A 236 -26.65 1.76 3.19
N PHE A 237 -27.74 2.19 3.81
CA PHE A 237 -28.78 1.27 4.29
C PHE A 237 -29.39 0.47 3.13
N GLN A 238 -29.82 1.13 2.06
CA GLN A 238 -30.41 0.47 0.89
C GLN A 238 -29.45 -0.53 0.26
N TYR A 239 -28.17 -0.17 0.14
CA TYR A 239 -27.16 -1.04 -0.45
C TYR A 239 -26.84 -2.28 0.40
N TYR A 240 -26.70 -2.13 1.73
CA TYR A 240 -26.20 -3.21 2.59
C TYR A 240 -27.28 -4.01 3.33
N HIS A 241 -28.46 -3.46 3.65
CA HIS A 241 -29.42 -4.10 4.57
C HIS A 241 -29.96 -5.47 4.12
N ARG A 242 -29.92 -5.76 2.80
CA ARG A 242 -30.30 -7.05 2.20
C ARG A 242 -29.14 -7.77 1.54
N LYS A 243 -27.91 -7.26 1.66
CA LYS A 243 -26.75 -7.86 1.04
C LYS A 243 -26.41 -9.16 1.77
N ALA A 244 -26.24 -10.24 1.00
CA ALA A 244 -25.82 -11.52 1.55
C ALA A 244 -24.33 -11.46 1.94
N CYS A 245 -23.98 -12.07 3.07
CA CYS A 245 -22.59 -12.26 3.48
C CYS A 245 -21.87 -13.17 2.47
N VAL A 246 -20.65 -12.80 2.10
CA VAL A 246 -19.82 -13.57 1.15
C VAL A 246 -19.43 -14.94 1.71
N HIS A 247 -19.30 -15.07 3.03
CA HIS A 247 -18.89 -16.33 3.67
C HIS A 247 -20.03 -17.32 3.87
N CYS A 248 -21.21 -16.87 4.32
CA CYS A 248 -22.32 -17.79 4.64
C CYS A 248 -23.49 -17.71 3.66
N SER A 249 -23.44 -16.82 2.67
CA SER A 249 -24.48 -16.58 1.66
C SER A 249 -25.87 -16.23 2.23
N LYS A 250 -25.93 -15.84 3.51
CA LYS A 250 -27.15 -15.40 4.21
C LYS A 250 -27.08 -13.91 4.47
N VAL A 251 -28.25 -13.26 4.54
CA VAL A 251 -28.36 -11.87 4.99
C VAL A 251 -28.06 -11.83 6.50
N PRO A 252 -27.01 -11.11 6.95
CA PRO A 252 -26.69 -11.03 8.36
C PRO A 252 -27.82 -10.37 9.17
N LYS A 253 -28.05 -10.84 10.40
CA LYS A 253 -28.95 -10.15 11.34
C LYS A 253 -28.38 -8.80 11.78
N ASP A 254 -27.08 -8.81 12.07
CA ASP A 254 -26.28 -7.66 12.48
C ASP A 254 -25.19 -7.40 11.43
N PRO A 255 -25.55 -6.82 10.28
CA PRO A 255 -24.61 -6.47 9.22
C PRO A 255 -23.71 -5.30 9.68
N ALA A 256 -22.40 -5.48 9.51
CA ALA A 256 -21.40 -4.49 9.90
C ALA A 256 -20.42 -4.22 8.75
N LEU A 257 -20.05 -2.96 8.55
CA LEU A 257 -19.08 -2.54 7.53
C LEU A 257 -17.81 -2.06 8.22
N CYS A 258 -16.66 -2.68 7.91
CA CYS A 258 -15.36 -2.24 8.39
C CYS A 258 -14.98 -0.92 7.72
N LEU A 259 -14.79 0.14 8.50
CA LEU A 259 -14.42 1.46 7.98
C LEU A 259 -12.95 1.56 7.57
N VAL A 260 -12.11 0.58 7.94
CA VAL A 260 -10.68 0.58 7.56
C VAL A 260 -10.50 0.03 6.13
N CYS A 261 -11.19 -1.05 5.77
CA CYS A 261 -10.99 -1.74 4.49
C CYS A 261 -12.26 -1.92 3.63
N GLY A 262 -13.42 -1.51 4.12
CA GLY A 262 -14.70 -1.65 3.42
C GLY A 262 -15.29 -3.07 3.41
N THR A 263 -14.71 -4.03 4.15
CA THR A 263 -15.24 -5.40 4.20
C THR A 263 -16.58 -5.45 4.95
N PHE A 264 -17.56 -6.15 4.36
CA PHE A 264 -18.88 -6.40 4.95
C PHE A 264 -18.89 -7.72 5.71
N VAL A 265 -19.17 -7.68 7.02
CA VAL A 265 -19.06 -8.83 7.93
C VAL A 265 -20.35 -9.05 8.73
N CYS A 266 -20.58 -10.29 9.18
CA CYS A 266 -21.54 -10.58 10.23
C CYS A 266 -20.96 -10.19 11.58
N LEU A 267 -21.66 -9.33 12.34
CA LEU A 267 -21.24 -8.99 13.70
C LEU A 267 -21.43 -10.21 14.63
N LYS A 268 -22.62 -10.43 15.20
CA LYS A 268 -22.79 -11.46 16.25
C LYS A 268 -23.32 -12.81 15.73
N GLY A 269 -23.16 -13.08 14.43
CA GLY A 269 -23.74 -14.26 13.79
C GLY A 269 -22.99 -15.55 14.10
N GLN A 270 -23.71 -16.63 14.44
CA GLN A 270 -23.11 -17.99 14.51
C GLN A 270 -22.66 -18.52 13.14
N CYS A 271 -23.20 -17.95 12.05
CA CYS A 271 -23.00 -18.42 10.68
C CYS A 271 -21.58 -18.27 10.14
N CYS A 272 -20.77 -17.38 10.72
CA CYS A 272 -19.39 -17.11 10.30
C CYS A 272 -18.39 -17.24 11.46
N LYS A 273 -18.78 -17.96 12.52
CA LYS A 273 -17.94 -18.15 13.70
C LYS A 273 -16.83 -19.16 13.39
N GLN A 274 -15.57 -18.78 13.62
CA GLN A 274 -14.40 -19.63 13.38
C GLN A 274 -13.57 -19.74 14.66
N GLN A 275 -13.23 -20.96 15.08
CA GLN A 275 -12.40 -21.22 16.27
C GLN A 275 -12.83 -20.42 17.52
N SER A 276 -14.14 -20.27 17.71
CA SER A 276 -14.78 -19.47 18.78
C SER A 276 -14.82 -17.95 18.60
N TYR A 277 -14.24 -17.40 17.53
CA TYR A 277 -14.28 -15.98 17.19
C TYR A 277 -15.42 -15.66 16.22
N CYS A 278 -16.20 -14.61 16.50
CA CYS A 278 -17.08 -14.00 15.50
C CYS A 278 -16.26 -13.46 14.34
N GLU A 279 -16.88 -13.40 13.16
CA GLU A 279 -16.28 -12.85 11.95
C GLU A 279 -15.73 -11.44 12.18
N CYS A 280 -16.45 -10.59 12.92
CA CYS A 280 -16.02 -9.25 13.32
C CYS A 280 -14.72 -9.18 14.13
N VAL A 281 -14.60 -9.99 15.18
CA VAL A 281 -13.43 -9.98 16.07
C VAL A 281 -12.25 -10.56 15.30
N LEU A 282 -12.45 -11.65 14.56
CA LEU A 282 -11.42 -12.22 13.70
C LEU A 282 -10.97 -11.23 12.62
N HIS A 283 -11.91 -10.52 12.01
CA HIS A 283 -11.61 -9.49 11.02
C HIS A 283 -10.81 -8.33 11.66
N SER A 284 -11.14 -7.90 12.88
CA SER A 284 -10.36 -6.87 13.57
C SER A 284 -8.91 -7.29 13.82
N GLN A 285 -8.68 -8.57 14.13
CA GLN A 285 -7.33 -9.14 14.30
C GLN A 285 -6.56 -9.12 12.97
N ASN A 286 -7.20 -9.55 11.89
CA ASN A 286 -6.54 -9.68 10.58
C ASN A 286 -6.36 -8.34 9.86
N CYS A 287 -7.36 -7.45 9.93
CA CYS A 287 -7.37 -6.19 9.17
C CYS A 287 -6.67 -5.03 9.89
N GLY A 288 -6.77 -4.97 11.21
CA GLY A 288 -6.28 -3.82 11.99
C GLY A 288 -5.48 -4.22 13.22
N ALA A 289 -4.84 -5.40 13.19
CA ALA A 289 -4.00 -5.93 14.27
C ALA A 289 -4.69 -5.90 15.65
N GLY A 290 -5.99 -6.22 15.67
CA GLY A 290 -6.82 -6.24 16.87
C GLY A 290 -7.60 -4.94 17.12
N THR A 291 -7.46 -3.93 16.25
CA THR A 291 -8.32 -2.74 16.24
C THR A 291 -9.29 -2.81 15.06
N GLY A 292 -10.59 -2.69 15.31
CA GLY A 292 -11.60 -2.68 14.25
C GLY A 292 -12.64 -1.61 14.50
N ILE A 293 -13.01 -0.88 13.44
CA ILE A 293 -14.01 0.20 13.49
C ILE A 293 -15.10 -0.20 12.52
N PHE A 294 -16.30 -0.45 13.04
CA PHE A 294 -17.39 -0.97 12.23
C PHE A 294 -18.63 -0.10 12.34
N LEU A 295 -19.24 0.19 11.19
CA LEU A 295 -20.57 0.79 11.11
C LEU A 295 -21.63 -0.31 11.10
N LEU A 296 -22.50 -0.31 12.11
CA LEU A 296 -23.64 -1.21 12.20
C LEU A 296 -24.78 -0.68 11.32
N ILE A 297 -25.06 -1.39 10.21
CA ILE A 297 -25.95 -0.90 9.15
C ILE A 297 -27.41 -0.77 9.64
N ASN A 298 -27.86 -1.69 10.50
CA ASN A 298 -29.23 -1.65 11.02
C ASN A 298 -29.41 -0.67 12.19
N ALA A 299 -28.30 -0.16 12.76
CA ALA A 299 -28.35 0.70 13.94
C ALA A 299 -27.81 2.11 13.74
N SER A 300 -27.09 2.37 12.64
CA SER A 300 -26.34 3.61 12.42
C SER A 300 -25.40 3.94 13.57
N VAL A 301 -24.78 2.93 14.18
CA VAL A 301 -23.86 3.10 15.32
C VAL A 301 -22.49 2.54 14.96
N ILE A 302 -21.45 3.25 15.36
CA ILE A 302 -20.07 2.78 15.29
C ILE A 302 -19.74 1.93 16.52
N ILE A 303 -19.24 0.74 16.27
CA ILE A 303 -18.61 -0.12 17.28
C ILE A 303 -17.10 -0.14 17.04
N VAL A 304 -16.34 0.05 18.11
CA VAL A 304 -14.88 -0.05 18.11
C VAL A 304 -14.48 -1.29 18.88
N ILE A 305 -13.70 -2.16 18.26
CA ILE A 305 -13.04 -3.32 18.87
C ILE A 305 -11.57 -2.95 19.05
N ARG A 306 -11.01 -3.26 20.22
CA ARG A 306 -9.59 -3.07 20.54
C ARG A 306 -9.10 -4.19 21.46
N GLY A 307 -8.26 -5.08 20.94
CA GLY A 307 -7.77 -6.25 21.67
C GLY A 307 -8.94 -7.16 22.07
N HIS A 308 -9.14 -7.38 23.37
CA HIS A 308 -10.23 -8.19 23.92
C HIS A 308 -11.48 -7.40 24.33
N ARG A 309 -11.51 -6.09 24.01
CA ARG A 309 -12.55 -5.15 24.46
C ARG A 309 -13.27 -4.54 23.27
N PHE A 310 -14.50 -4.08 23.50
CA PHE A 310 -15.24 -3.27 22.56
C PHE A 310 -15.98 -2.13 23.26
N CYS A 311 -16.34 -1.09 22.52
CA CYS A 311 -17.26 -0.07 22.99
C CYS A 311 -18.15 0.43 21.85
N LEU A 312 -19.34 0.93 22.19
CA LEU A 312 -20.16 1.72 21.28
C LEU A 312 -19.66 3.16 21.28
N TRP A 313 -19.13 3.60 20.14
CA TRP A 313 -18.58 4.94 20.00
C TRP A 313 -19.69 6.00 19.89
N GLY A 314 -20.73 5.70 19.11
CA GLY A 314 -21.84 6.61 18.81
C GLY A 314 -22.19 6.57 17.33
N SER A 315 -23.04 7.48 16.87
CA SER A 315 -23.31 7.61 15.42
C SER A 315 -22.47 8.72 14.79
N VAL A 316 -21.99 8.49 13.56
CA VAL A 316 -21.43 9.54 12.69
C VAL A 316 -22.49 10.16 11.78
N TYR A 317 -23.73 9.64 11.83
CA TYR A 317 -24.88 10.09 11.07
C TYR A 317 -25.92 10.72 11.99
N LEU A 318 -26.28 11.96 11.75
CA LEU A 318 -27.18 12.74 12.58
C LEU A 318 -28.38 13.20 11.77
N ASP A 319 -29.52 13.39 12.43
CA ASP A 319 -30.65 14.08 11.80
C ASP A 319 -30.36 15.58 11.65
N THR A 320 -31.28 16.31 11.02
CA THR A 320 -31.16 17.76 10.80
C THR A 320 -31.09 18.60 12.09
N HIS A 321 -31.38 18.00 13.25
CA HIS A 321 -31.31 18.64 14.55
C HIS A 321 -30.04 18.23 15.33
N GLY A 322 -29.15 17.44 14.71
CA GLY A 322 -27.92 16.97 15.34
C GLY A 322 -28.11 15.77 16.27
N GLU A 323 -29.26 15.09 16.21
CA GLU A 323 -29.56 13.95 17.07
C GLU A 323 -29.20 12.61 16.41
N GLU A 324 -28.77 11.65 17.22
CA GLU A 324 -28.59 10.25 16.79
C GLU A 324 -29.96 9.55 16.66
N ASP A 325 -30.10 8.64 15.70
CA ASP A 325 -31.24 7.71 15.62
C ASP A 325 -30.75 6.27 15.70
N ARG A 326 -30.41 5.85 16.93
CA ARG A 326 -29.91 4.50 17.21
C ARG A 326 -30.99 3.46 16.90
N ASP A 327 -30.58 2.35 16.31
CA ASP A 327 -31.49 1.29 15.84
C ASP A 327 -32.51 1.77 14.79
N LEU A 328 -32.33 2.97 14.23
CA LEU A 328 -33.20 3.59 13.23
C LEU A 328 -34.69 3.62 13.64
N ARG A 329 -34.98 3.74 14.95
CA ARG A 329 -36.34 3.61 15.48
C ARG A 329 -37.22 4.81 15.15
N ARG A 330 -36.64 6.00 14.99
CA ARG A 330 -37.38 7.24 14.68
C ARG A 330 -37.66 7.34 13.18
N GLY A 331 -36.84 6.71 12.35
CA GLY A 331 -36.98 6.70 10.89
C GLY A 331 -36.70 8.07 10.25
N LYS A 332 -35.96 8.93 10.94
CA LYS A 332 -35.59 10.25 10.41
C LYS A 332 -34.46 10.12 9.39
N PRO A 333 -34.43 10.95 8.33
CA PRO A 333 -33.26 11.04 7.47
C PRO A 333 -32.02 11.42 8.27
N LEU A 334 -30.92 10.69 8.05
CA LEU A 334 -29.64 10.94 8.71
C LEU A 334 -28.57 11.30 7.68
N TYR A 335 -27.70 12.24 8.08
CA TYR A 335 -26.64 12.80 7.26
C TYR A 335 -25.29 12.69 7.95
N LEU A 336 -24.23 12.47 7.16
CA LEU A 336 -22.88 12.32 7.66
C LEU A 336 -22.42 13.63 8.33
N CYS A 337 -22.07 13.54 9.61
CA CYS A 337 -21.46 14.63 10.34
C CYS A 337 -19.93 14.57 10.13
N ASN A 338 -19.41 15.38 9.21
CA ASN A 338 -17.99 15.43 8.88
C ASN A 338 -17.09 15.69 10.09
N GLU A 339 -17.55 16.50 11.05
CA GLU A 339 -16.80 16.78 12.28
C GLU A 339 -16.64 15.52 13.14
N ARG A 340 -17.73 14.78 13.37
CA ARG A 340 -17.68 13.50 14.10
C ARG A 340 -16.83 12.47 13.37
N TYR A 341 -16.92 12.43 12.04
CA TYR A 341 -16.13 11.50 11.24
C TYR A 341 -14.63 11.77 11.34
N LYS A 342 -14.23 13.04 11.27
CA LYS A 342 -12.82 13.45 11.47
C LYS A 342 -12.30 13.11 12.87
N VAL A 343 -13.12 13.28 13.92
CA VAL A 343 -12.73 12.87 15.28
C VAL A 343 -12.53 11.37 15.37
N LEU A 344 -13.43 10.57 14.78
CA LEU A 344 -13.29 9.11 14.74
C LEU A 344 -12.01 8.69 14.00
N GLU A 345 -11.74 9.28 12.84
CA GLU A 345 -10.54 9.01 12.05
C GLU A 345 -9.26 9.43 12.79
N GLN A 346 -9.25 10.60 13.42
CA GLN A 346 -8.11 11.07 14.21
C GLN A 346 -7.83 10.13 15.39
N GLN A 347 -8.86 9.64 16.07
CA GLN A 347 -8.70 8.68 17.17
C GLN A 347 -8.12 7.35 16.70
N TRP A 348 -8.46 6.93 15.49
CA TRP A 348 -7.89 5.75 14.86
C TRP A 348 -6.42 5.95 14.51
N VAL A 349 -6.09 6.99 13.73
CA VAL A 349 -4.73 7.29 13.26
C VAL A 349 -3.76 7.50 14.43
N THR A 350 -4.23 8.12 15.52
CA THR A 350 -3.41 8.36 16.72
C THR A 350 -3.45 7.21 17.74
N HIS A 351 -4.20 6.14 17.47
CA HIS A 351 -4.40 5.00 18.38
C HIS A 351 -4.96 5.39 19.78
N THR A 352 -5.70 6.49 19.89
CA THR A 352 -6.13 7.10 21.17
C THR A 352 -7.51 6.67 21.67
N PHE A 353 -8.13 5.63 21.07
CA PHE A 353 -9.43 5.12 21.53
C PHE A 353 -9.45 4.75 23.03
N ASP A 354 -8.35 4.35 23.65
CA ASP A 354 -8.32 4.04 25.09
C ASP A 354 -8.53 5.27 25.99
N HIS A 355 -8.30 6.49 25.48
CA HIS A 355 -8.41 7.73 26.24
C HIS A 355 -9.80 8.36 26.18
N ILE A 356 -10.73 7.76 25.42
CA ILE A 356 -12.10 8.26 25.33
C ILE A 356 -12.91 7.82 26.55
N ASN A 357 -13.76 8.69 27.07
CA ASN A 357 -14.69 8.36 28.15
C ASN A 357 -15.90 7.57 27.61
N LYS A 358 -15.65 6.33 27.17
CA LYS A 358 -16.67 5.38 26.72
C LYS A 358 -16.59 4.11 27.57
N ARG A 359 -17.74 3.44 27.71
CA ARG A 359 -17.83 2.19 28.46
C ARG A 359 -17.30 1.05 27.60
N TRP A 360 -16.08 0.62 27.92
CA TRP A 360 -15.47 -0.58 27.34
C TRP A 360 -16.00 -1.84 28.03
N GLY A 361 -16.39 -2.84 27.25
CA GLY A 361 -16.81 -4.15 27.71
C GLY A 361 -15.96 -5.26 27.08
N PRO A 362 -15.81 -6.42 27.74
CA PRO A 362 -15.19 -7.59 27.13
C PRO A 362 -16.11 -8.18 26.06
N HIS A 363 -15.57 -8.57 24.89
CA HIS A 363 -16.36 -9.23 23.83
C HIS A 363 -16.31 -10.77 23.89
N TYR A 364 -15.44 -11.38 24.70
CA TYR A 364 -15.30 -12.85 24.84
C TYR A 364 -15.32 -13.62 23.51
N ASN A 365 -14.70 -13.06 22.48
CA ASN A 365 -14.68 -13.56 21.09
C ASN A 365 -16.06 -13.73 20.40
N GLY A 366 -17.18 -13.47 21.09
CA GLY A 366 -18.56 -13.59 20.55
C GLY A 366 -19.33 -12.27 20.38
N LEU A 367 -18.76 -11.19 20.93
CA LEU A 367 -19.31 -9.83 21.09
C LEU A 367 -20.48 -9.67 22.04
#